data_AF-A0A0D2ZZZ1-F1
#
_entry.id   AF-A0A0D2ZZZ1-F1
#
_cell.length_a   1.000
_cell.length_b   1.000
_cell.length_c   1.000
_cell.angle_alpha   90.00
_cell.angle_beta   90.00
_cell.angle_gamma   90.00
#
_symmetry.space_group_name_H-M   'P 1'
#
loop_
_entity.id
_entity.type
_entity.pdbx_description
1 polymer ?
#
loop_
_entity_poly.entity_id
_entity_poly.type
_entity_poly.pdbx_seq_one_letter_code
_entity_poly.pdbx_strand_id
1 'polypeptide(L)'
;FTRVLHQKAVYKLHVRRLKPACFPLDVIQYEDKKMPVGCGTYYARNALEIITTDDVSHQVVPETSIDGNEYTILPKIGEVWVIYRFWSEYMEFRKVGVCSYDVVQVLDDTLGYKVLLLEREPSCDDDDDDDEESLLFREVTEYK
;
A
#
# COMPACT_ATOMS: atom_id res chain seq x y z
N PHE A 1 25.40 26.93 33.14
CA PHE A 1 25.03 26.57 31.75
C PHE A 1 24.22 25.30 31.78
N THR A 2 22.91 25.36 31.59
CA THR A 2 22.04 24.18 31.58
C THR A 2 21.82 23.76 30.14
N ARG A 3 22.42 22.63 29.74
CA ARG A 3 22.29 22.09 28.38
C ARG A 3 20.91 21.41 28.29
N VAL A 4 19.94 22.11 27.70
CA VAL A 4 18.64 21.50 27.40
C VAL A 4 18.86 20.49 26.28
N LEU A 5 18.76 19.20 26.60
CA LEU A 5 18.72 18.15 25.60
C LEU A 5 17.35 18.25 24.92
N HIS A 6 17.34 18.65 23.66
CA HIS A 6 16.14 18.62 22.83
C HIS A 6 15.83 17.15 22.51
N GLN A 7 15.12 16.46 23.41
CA GLN A 7 14.73 15.08 23.18
C GLN A 7 13.53 15.10 22.22
N LYS A 8 13.73 14.58 21.00
CA LYS A 8 12.67 14.45 20.00
C LYS A 8 11.54 13.61 20.58
N ALA A 9 10.30 14.08 20.45
CA ALA A 9 9.14 13.33 20.91
C ALA A 9 9.08 11.97 20.18
N VAL A 10 8.90 10.89 20.95
CA VAL A 10 8.72 9.54 20.41
C VAL A 10 7.24 9.25 20.35
N TYR A 11 6.68 9.20 19.15
CA TYR A 11 5.29 8.84 18.92
C TYR A 11 5.15 7.32 18.84
N LYS A 12 4.06 6.81 19.41
CA LYS A 12 3.69 5.39 19.35
C LYS A 12 2.25 5.29 18.86
N LEU A 13 2.01 4.38 17.93
CA LEU A 13 0.70 4.16 17.35
C LEU A 13 0.10 2.89 17.93
N HIS A 14 -1.12 2.99 18.44
CA HIS A 14 -1.92 1.85 18.87
C HIS A 14 -2.75 1.36 17.69
N VAL A 15 -2.44 0.18 17.19
CA VAL A 15 -3.03 -0.32 15.94
C VAL A 15 -3.66 -1.70 16.13
N ARG A 16 -4.64 -2.00 15.27
CA ARG A 16 -5.21 -3.35 15.12
C ARG A 16 -4.91 -3.81 13.70
N ARG A 17 -4.33 -5.00 13.55
CA ARG A 17 -4.08 -5.58 12.23
C ARG A 17 -5.41 -5.93 11.56
N LEU A 18 -5.48 -5.68 10.26
CA LEU A 18 -6.61 -6.13 9.45
C LEU A 18 -6.53 -7.63 9.18
N LYS A 19 -7.68 -8.27 9.11
CA LYS A 19 -7.85 -9.65 8.64
C LYS A 19 -8.81 -9.61 7.45
N PRO A 20 -8.45 -10.17 6.29
CA PRO A 20 -9.35 -10.22 5.16
C PRO A 20 -10.63 -10.97 5.52
N ALA A 21 -11.76 -10.46 5.05
CA ALA A 21 -13.04 -11.16 5.04
C ALA A 21 -12.97 -12.38 4.11
N CYS A 22 -14.04 -13.20 4.10
CA CYS A 22 -14.12 -14.28 3.12
C CYS A 22 -14.10 -13.71 1.71
N PHE A 23 -13.25 -14.26 0.86
CA PHE A 23 -13.15 -13.87 -0.53
C PHE A 23 -14.36 -14.38 -1.34
N PRO A 24 -14.89 -13.57 -2.28
CA PRO A 24 -15.78 -14.07 -3.33
C PRO A 24 -15.19 -15.26 -4.08
N LEU A 25 -16.05 -16.11 -4.67
CA LEU A 25 -15.65 -17.36 -5.35
C LEU A 25 -14.76 -17.12 -6.58
N ASP A 26 -14.86 -15.94 -7.19
CA ASP A 26 -14.12 -15.50 -8.37
C ASP A 26 -12.75 -14.87 -8.06
N VAL A 27 -12.39 -14.74 -6.77
CA VAL A 27 -11.07 -14.26 -6.36
C VAL A 27 -10.09 -15.42 -6.25
N ILE A 28 -9.02 -15.34 -7.03
CA ILE A 28 -7.88 -16.27 -6.93
C ILE A 28 -7.20 -16.06 -5.57
N GLN A 29 -7.09 -17.13 -4.79
CA GLN A 29 -6.44 -17.10 -3.49
C GLN A 29 -5.01 -17.64 -3.61
N TYR A 30 -4.08 -16.97 -2.95
CA TYR A 30 -2.75 -17.53 -2.75
C TYR A 30 -2.81 -18.85 -1.97
N GLU A 31 -1.95 -19.81 -2.36
CA GLU A 31 -1.71 -21.03 -1.60
C GLU A 31 -1.02 -20.72 -0.27
N ASP A 32 -0.01 -19.84 -0.30
CA ASP A 32 0.62 -19.34 0.92
C ASP A 32 -0.31 -18.34 1.62
N LYS A 33 -0.99 -18.81 2.68
CA LYS A 33 -1.90 -17.99 3.50
C LYS A 33 -1.23 -16.86 4.29
N LYS A 34 0.11 -16.74 4.22
CA LYS A 34 0.85 -15.58 4.74
C LYS A 34 0.91 -14.43 3.74
N MET A 35 0.56 -14.66 2.48
CA MET A 35 0.56 -13.62 1.47
C MET A 35 -0.45 -12.53 1.84
N PRO A 36 -0.04 -11.26 1.91
CA PRO A 36 -0.98 -10.17 2.16
C PRO A 36 -1.90 -10.02 0.96
N VAL A 37 -3.18 -9.74 1.24
CA VAL A 37 -4.10 -9.29 0.21
C VAL A 37 -4.17 -7.77 0.30
N GLY A 38 -3.85 -7.10 -0.81
CA GLY A 38 -3.65 -5.65 -0.85
C GLY A 38 -4.94 -4.81 -0.83
N CYS A 39 -6.02 -5.32 -1.43
CA CYS A 39 -7.33 -4.67 -1.44
C CYS A 39 -8.46 -5.69 -1.22
N GLY A 40 -9.61 -5.22 -0.73
CA GLY A 40 -10.78 -6.04 -0.41
C GLY A 40 -11.47 -5.55 0.86
N THR A 41 -12.32 -6.42 1.41
CA THR A 41 -13.03 -6.16 2.68
C THR A 41 -12.30 -6.83 3.84
N TYR A 42 -12.17 -6.13 4.95
CA TYR A 42 -11.42 -6.56 6.12
C TYR A 42 -12.18 -6.32 7.41
N TYR A 43 -11.81 -7.08 8.44
CA TYR A 43 -12.18 -6.83 9.83
C TYR A 43 -10.93 -6.46 10.63
N ALA A 44 -11.07 -5.58 11.62
CA ALA A 44 -10.01 -5.33 12.59
C ALA A 44 -9.89 -6.51 13.56
N ARG A 45 -8.67 -7.02 13.77
CA ARG A 45 -8.42 -8.02 14.83
C ARG A 45 -8.62 -7.41 16.21
N ASN A 46 -9.01 -8.24 17.18
CA ASN A 46 -9.16 -7.80 18.57
C ASN A 46 -7.81 -7.52 19.25
N ALA A 47 -6.71 -8.08 18.72
CA ALA A 47 -5.38 -7.87 19.26
C ALA A 47 -4.89 -6.44 18.99
N LEU A 48 -4.45 -5.76 20.05
CA LEU A 48 -3.83 -4.44 19.97
C LEU A 48 -2.31 -4.59 19.89
N GLU A 49 -1.71 -3.89 18.93
CA GLU A 49 -0.27 -3.82 18.73
C GLU A 49 0.18 -2.36 18.87
N ILE A 50 1.45 -2.17 19.26
CA ILE A 50 2.08 -0.85 19.32
C ILE A 50 3.20 -0.84 18.28
N ILE A 51 3.12 0.10 17.35
CA ILE A 51 4.11 0.32 16.29
C ILE A 51 4.68 1.73 16.36
N THR A 52 5.78 2.00 15.67
CA THR A 52 6.31 3.37 15.53
C THR A 52 5.78 4.02 14.26
N THR A 53 6.03 5.31 14.10
CA THR A 53 5.67 6.04 12.88
C THR A 53 6.46 5.56 11.67
N ASP A 54 7.61 4.93 11.86
CA ASP A 54 8.46 4.42 10.77
C ASP A 54 7.90 3.12 10.15
N ASP A 55 6.96 2.46 10.85
CA ASP A 55 6.28 1.24 10.38
C ASP A 55 5.12 1.52 9.40
N VAL A 56 4.79 2.80 9.16
CA VAL A 56 3.70 3.25 8.28
C VAL A 56 4.16 4.38 7.37
N SER A 57 3.66 4.41 6.13
CA SER A 57 4.05 5.45 5.17
C SER A 57 2.90 6.36 4.76
N HIS A 58 1.67 5.84 4.64
CA HIS A 58 0.51 6.61 4.19
C HIS A 58 -0.75 6.19 4.93
N GLN A 59 -1.67 7.14 5.10
CA GLN A 59 -3.01 6.88 5.61
C GLN A 59 -3.91 6.45 4.45
N VAL A 60 -4.59 5.31 4.61
CA VAL A 60 -5.64 4.84 3.71
C VAL A 60 -6.99 5.05 4.40
N VAL A 61 -7.96 5.62 3.69
CA VAL A 61 -9.31 5.85 4.20
C VAL A 61 -10.25 4.79 3.60
N PRO A 62 -10.67 3.77 4.37
CA PRO A 62 -11.57 2.73 3.87
C PRO A 62 -13.01 3.22 3.78
N GLU A 63 -13.80 2.54 2.94
CA GLU A 63 -15.24 2.54 3.06
C GLU A 63 -15.66 1.68 4.26
N THR A 64 -16.50 2.20 5.13
CA THR A 64 -16.97 1.47 6.31
C THR A 64 -18.40 0.99 6.13
N SER A 65 -18.64 -0.27 6.48
CA SER A 65 -19.99 -0.84 6.64
C SER A 65 -20.85 -0.04 7.63
N ILE A 66 -22.18 -0.20 7.53
CA ILE A 66 -23.16 0.48 8.39
C ILE A 66 -22.94 0.16 9.87
N ASP A 67 -22.53 -1.07 10.19
CA ASP A 67 -22.25 -1.50 11.56
C ASP A 67 -20.83 -1.16 12.04
N GLY A 68 -19.98 -0.62 11.16
CA GLY A 68 -18.62 -0.16 11.45
C GLY A 68 -17.60 -1.28 11.67
N ASN A 69 -17.96 -2.53 11.38
CA ASN A 69 -17.11 -3.69 11.66
C ASN A 69 -16.26 -4.10 10.45
N GLU A 70 -16.75 -3.82 9.25
CA GLU A 70 -16.06 -4.06 7.98
C GLU A 70 -15.49 -2.77 7.40
N TYR A 71 -14.26 -2.91 6.90
CA TYR A 71 -13.48 -1.88 6.24
C TYR A 71 -13.16 -2.38 4.83
N THR A 72 -13.71 -1.73 3.82
CA THR A 72 -13.45 -2.03 2.41
C THR A 72 -12.42 -1.05 1.89
N ILE A 73 -11.30 -1.59 1.43
CA ILE A 73 -10.22 -0.85 0.79
C ILE A 73 -10.19 -1.33 -0.66
N LEU A 74 -10.64 -0.48 -1.57
CA LEU A 74 -10.59 -0.74 -3.00
C LEU A 74 -9.87 0.44 -3.67
N PRO A 75 -9.09 0.20 -4.74
CA PRO A 75 -8.53 1.30 -5.51
C PRO A 75 -9.62 2.25 -6.00
N LYS A 76 -9.41 3.56 -5.86
CA LYS A 76 -10.34 4.59 -6.31
C LYS A 76 -9.72 5.48 -7.37
N ILE A 77 -10.55 6.07 -8.22
CA ILE A 77 -10.11 7.02 -9.26
C ILE A 77 -9.20 8.10 -8.64
N GLY A 78 -8.04 8.30 -9.26
CA GLY A 78 -7.02 9.26 -8.84
C GLY A 78 -5.98 8.70 -7.88
N GLU A 79 -6.21 7.56 -7.23
CA GLU A 79 -5.25 6.94 -6.34
C GLU A 79 -4.11 6.23 -7.08
N VAL A 80 -2.96 6.13 -6.42
CA VAL A 80 -1.77 5.44 -6.92
C VAL A 80 -1.60 4.10 -6.21
N TRP A 81 -1.44 3.04 -6.99
CA TRP A 81 -1.38 1.65 -6.53
C TRP A 81 -0.22 0.89 -7.16
N VAL A 82 0.16 -0.21 -6.53
CA VAL A 82 1.17 -1.14 -7.04
C VAL A 82 0.50 -2.40 -7.56
N ILE A 83 0.86 -2.83 -8.77
CA ILE A 83 0.41 -4.09 -9.37
C ILE A 83 1.62 -5.01 -9.53
N TYR A 84 1.61 -6.17 -8.87
CA TYR A 84 2.67 -7.16 -9.04
C TYR A 84 2.63 -7.77 -10.43
N ARG A 85 3.78 -7.74 -11.12
CA ARG A 85 3.96 -8.43 -12.40
C ARG A 85 4.30 -9.90 -12.17
N PHE A 86 3.92 -10.76 -13.12
CA PHE A 86 4.22 -12.20 -13.12
C PHE A 86 3.80 -12.91 -11.83
N TRP A 87 2.74 -12.44 -11.18
CA TRP A 87 2.20 -13.07 -9.98
C TRP A 87 1.47 -14.38 -10.33
N SER A 88 1.43 -15.31 -9.38
CA SER A 88 0.61 -16.53 -9.47
C SER A 88 0.10 -16.93 -8.08
N GLU A 89 -0.87 -17.84 -8.01
CA GLU A 89 -1.40 -18.36 -6.74
C GLU A 89 -0.35 -19.09 -5.89
N TYR A 90 0.68 -19.66 -6.53
CA TYR A 90 1.80 -20.39 -5.90
C TYR A 90 2.90 -19.47 -5.34
N MET A 91 2.71 -18.16 -5.43
CA MET A 91 3.69 -17.18 -4.99
C MET A 91 3.79 -17.17 -3.45
N GLU A 92 5.02 -17.18 -2.95
CA GLU A 92 5.30 -17.24 -1.51
C GLU A 92 5.59 -15.84 -0.95
N PHE A 93 5.14 -15.57 0.28
CA PHE A 93 5.35 -14.27 0.94
C PHE A 93 6.82 -13.83 0.94
N ARG A 94 7.75 -14.77 1.12
CA ARG A 94 9.20 -14.49 1.16
C ARG A 94 9.77 -13.95 -0.16
N LYS A 95 9.06 -14.17 -1.27
CA LYS A 95 9.47 -13.73 -2.61
C LYS A 95 8.89 -12.36 -2.97
N VAL A 96 7.95 -11.82 -2.19
CA VAL A 96 7.31 -10.52 -2.48
C VAL A 96 8.33 -9.41 -2.66
N GLY A 97 9.37 -9.36 -1.82
CA GLY A 97 10.41 -8.32 -1.88
C GLY A 97 11.31 -8.37 -3.13
N VAL A 98 11.27 -9.45 -3.92
CA VAL A 98 12.04 -9.56 -5.17
C VAL A 98 11.15 -9.51 -6.41
N CYS A 99 9.85 -9.30 -6.24
CA CYS A 99 8.92 -9.29 -7.35
C CYS A 99 8.86 -7.92 -8.02
N SER A 100 8.94 -7.95 -9.35
CA SER A 100 8.70 -6.77 -10.17
C SER A 100 7.26 -6.31 -10.01
N TYR A 101 7.07 -5.00 -10.04
CA TYR A 101 5.76 -4.38 -9.94
C TYR A 101 5.68 -3.15 -10.83
N ASP A 102 4.45 -2.77 -11.15
CA ASP A 102 4.10 -1.50 -11.78
C ASP A 102 3.49 -0.56 -10.76
N VAL A 103 3.84 0.71 -10.86
CA VAL A 103 3.13 1.79 -10.18
C VAL A 103 2.11 2.34 -11.16
N VAL A 104 0.85 2.42 -10.75
CA VAL A 104 -0.24 2.86 -11.62
C VAL A 104 -1.15 3.84 -10.91
N GLN A 105 -1.74 4.77 -11.66
CA GLN A 105 -2.85 5.59 -11.20
C GLN A 105 -4.17 5.01 -11.70
N VAL A 106 -5.18 4.96 -10.85
CA VAL A 106 -6.53 4.53 -11.26
C VAL A 106 -7.23 5.65 -12.03
N LEU A 107 -7.73 5.34 -13.22
CA LEU A 107 -8.48 6.25 -14.08
C LEU A 107 -10.00 6.00 -14.03
N ASP A 108 -10.41 4.76 -13.80
CA ASP A 108 -11.82 4.33 -13.70
C ASP A 108 -11.92 3.13 -12.75
N ASP A 109 -12.89 3.15 -11.83
CA ASP A 109 -13.14 2.12 -10.82
C ASP A 109 -14.54 1.49 -10.90
N THR A 110 -15.27 1.67 -12.02
CA THR A 110 -16.70 1.33 -12.10
C THR A 110 -17.02 -0.13 -12.47
N LEU A 111 -16.51 -0.67 -13.59
CA LEU A 111 -16.85 -2.03 -14.08
C LEU A 111 -15.66 -2.79 -14.70
N GLY A 112 -14.46 -2.29 -14.45
CA GLY A 112 -13.19 -2.80 -14.96
C GLY A 112 -12.16 -1.70 -14.74
N TYR A 113 -11.16 -1.95 -13.89
CA TYR A 113 -10.20 -0.91 -13.55
C TYR A 113 -9.44 -0.44 -14.78
N LYS A 114 -9.62 0.82 -15.16
CA LYS A 114 -8.73 1.48 -16.11
C LYS A 114 -7.59 2.10 -15.31
N VAL A 115 -6.35 1.87 -15.72
CA VAL A 115 -5.18 2.38 -15.01
C VAL A 115 -4.17 3.03 -15.95
N LEU A 116 -3.43 4.00 -15.44
CA LEU A 116 -2.32 4.66 -16.13
C LEU A 116 -1.01 4.21 -15.51
N LEU A 117 -0.10 3.67 -16.33
CA LEU A 117 1.24 3.33 -15.86
C LEU A 117 2.05 4.58 -15.58
N LEU A 118 2.67 4.59 -14.40
CA LEU A 118 3.58 5.61 -13.92
C LEU A 118 5.00 5.05 -13.92
N GLU A 119 5.89 5.60 -14.74
CA GLU A 119 7.32 5.28 -14.68
C GLU A 119 8.05 6.28 -13.78
N ARG A 120 9.00 5.77 -13.00
CA ARG A 120 9.92 6.63 -12.25
C ARG A 120 10.73 7.45 -13.26
N GLU A 121 10.70 8.77 -13.12
CA GLU A 121 11.65 9.60 -13.83
C GLU A 121 13.03 9.41 -13.19
N PRO A 122 14.08 9.09 -13.97
CA PRO A 122 15.43 9.06 -13.43
C PRO A 122 15.79 10.48 -12.96
N SER A 123 16.22 10.61 -11.70
CA SER A 123 16.80 11.85 -11.19
C SER A 123 18.06 12.14 -11.97
N CYS A 124 18.10 13.29 -12.63
CA CYS A 124 19.30 13.80 -13.30
C CYS A 124 20.01 14.75 -12.34
N ASP A 125 20.49 14.22 -11.22
CA ASP A 125 21.28 14.99 -10.26
C ASP A 125 22.72 14.48 -10.31
N ASP A 126 23.54 15.18 -11.08
CA ASP A 126 25.01 15.04 -11.12
C ASP A 126 25.69 15.81 -9.96
N ASP A 127 24.96 16.29 -8.96
CA ASP A 127 25.52 17.13 -7.88
C ASP A 127 25.22 16.58 -6.46
N ASP A 128 26.33 16.38 -5.73
CA ASP A 128 26.55 15.76 -4.40
C ASP A 128 25.92 16.50 -3.18
N ASP A 129 24.67 16.95 -3.23
CA ASP A 129 24.05 17.60 -2.05
C ASP A 129 22.73 16.95 -1.58
N ASP A 130 22.65 16.86 -0.25
CA ASP A 130 21.84 15.99 0.62
C ASP A 130 20.36 16.41 0.68
N ASP A 131 19.68 16.48 -0.46
CA ASP A 131 18.26 16.85 -0.56
C ASP A 131 17.38 15.64 -0.90
N GLU A 132 16.31 15.48 -0.13
CA GLU A 132 15.27 14.45 -0.22
C GLU A 132 14.89 14.15 -1.69
N GLU A 133 15.38 13.02 -2.23
CA GLU A 133 15.11 12.59 -3.62
C GLU A 133 13.59 12.62 -3.86
N SER A 134 13.11 13.67 -4.51
CA SER A 134 11.73 13.75 -4.94
C SER A 134 11.57 12.76 -6.08
N LEU A 135 11.05 11.57 -5.76
CA LEU A 135 10.74 10.52 -6.74
C LEU A 135 9.60 11.01 -7.64
N LEU A 136 9.96 11.63 -8.76
CA LEU A 136 9.03 12.06 -9.78
C LEU A 136 8.59 10.85 -10.62
N PHE A 137 7.32 10.85 -11.01
CA PHE A 137 6.76 9.85 -11.91
C PHE A 137 6.17 10.54 -13.12
N ARG A 138 6.35 9.93 -14.29
CA ARG A 138 5.74 10.38 -15.55
C ARG A 138 4.72 9.37 -16.05
N GLU A 139 3.67 9.89 -16.66
CA GLU A 139 2.65 9.11 -17.36
C GLU A 139 3.22 8.45 -18.63
N VAL A 140 2.91 7.16 -18.83
CA VAL A 140 3.50 6.39 -19.93
C VAL A 140 2.46 5.78 -20.84
N THR A 141 1.56 4.97 -20.29
CA THR A 141 0.62 4.18 -21.08
C THR A 141 -0.65 3.89 -20.30
N GLU A 142 -1.80 4.10 -20.92
CA GLU A 142 -3.09 3.71 -20.37
C GLU A 142 -3.39 2.25 -20.68
N TYR A 143 -3.76 1.49 -19.65
CA TYR A 143 -4.30 0.14 -19.75
C TYR A 143 -5.82 0.19 -19.55
N LYS A 144 -6.55 -0.48 -20.43
CA LYS A 144 -8.02 -0.62 -20.41
C LYS A 144 -8.43 -1.99 -19.92
#